data_AF-W4GBC5-F1
#
_entry.id   AF-W4GBC5-F1
#
_cell.length_a   1.000
_cell.length_b   1.000
_cell.length_c   1.000
_cell.angle_alpha   90.00
_cell.angle_beta   90.00
_cell.angle_gamma   90.00
#
_symmetry.space_group_name_H-M   'P 1'
#
loop_
_entity.id
_entity.type
_entity.pdbx_description
1 polymer ?
#
loop_
_entity_poly.entity_id
_entity_poly.type
_entity_poly.pdbx_seq_one_letter_code
_entity_poly.pdbx_strand_id
1 'polypeptide(L)'
;MELHQFIFHARVPLVKLWDSRRKLAIDISIGSSHAVGNTLLLKRYGEMDPRVRPLVFAVKHWAKQRGLNDASNGTLSSYAWIMLVLFFLQSRGILPALNPTDESDDCASSSLTSPTSCSSGGSHSSVSSSPPSDHQQCIHPILCSHPPTTPPSGMLSSTSGGESVGSLLVGFFQFYAFDFDYRCDVVSLRCGQALPKHAKWGLGLGTWRFSIEDPLDVHHDVARVIFHPKGQARLLDELRRAAAMTTMATCQLDDLCAAPSSSSCFICDAPGHAPRDCTASSSSSINMPPPPRNLSTISSDSSIGSPTTATRSPLPPPPPLRAVPPHAKMLKRPRRRSKSKGGAKKKLLVAWRSTVGS
;
A
#
# COMPACT_ATOMS: atom_id res chain seq x y z
N MET A 1 -33.10 -4.18 -2.90
CA MET A 1 -31.71 -3.92 -3.34
C MET A 1 -31.79 -3.31 -4.71
N GLU A 2 -31.16 -2.17 -4.88
CA GLU A 2 -31.15 -1.39 -6.11
C GLU A 2 -29.73 -1.36 -6.66
N LEU A 3 -29.57 -1.62 -7.94
CA LEU A 3 -28.29 -1.47 -8.61
C LEU A 3 -27.97 0.03 -8.74
N HIS A 4 -26.85 0.45 -8.15
CA HIS A 4 -26.41 1.83 -8.22
C HIS A 4 -25.41 2.05 -9.36
N GLN A 5 -24.37 1.21 -9.45
CA GLN A 5 -23.31 1.42 -10.44
C GLN A 5 -22.56 0.13 -10.78
N PHE A 6 -22.17 0.00 -12.06
CA PHE A 6 -21.16 -0.96 -12.48
C PHE A 6 -19.81 -0.28 -12.70
N ILE A 7 -18.73 -0.88 -12.18
CA ILE A 7 -17.36 -0.40 -12.39
C ILE A 7 -16.53 -1.53 -13.02
N PHE A 8 -16.61 -1.66 -14.34
CA PHE A 8 -15.93 -2.73 -15.08
C PHE A 8 -14.46 -2.45 -15.40
N HIS A 9 -14.04 -1.19 -15.41
CA HIS A 9 -12.69 -0.78 -15.81
C HIS A 9 -11.73 -0.61 -14.61
N ALA A 10 -12.15 -0.99 -13.42
CA ALA A 10 -11.27 -1.08 -12.26
C ALA A 10 -10.43 -2.35 -12.34
N ARG A 11 -9.32 -2.38 -11.60
CA ARG A 11 -8.45 -3.56 -11.49
C ARG A 11 -9.24 -4.78 -11.00
N VAL A 12 -10.09 -4.58 -10.01
CA VAL A 12 -11.08 -5.55 -9.55
C VAL A 12 -12.45 -5.00 -9.96
N PRO A 13 -13.10 -5.57 -10.97
CA PRO A 13 -14.44 -5.17 -11.36
C PRO A 13 -15.42 -5.33 -10.20
N LEU A 14 -16.28 -4.33 -10.01
CA LEU A 14 -17.23 -4.33 -8.90
C LEU A 14 -18.60 -3.79 -9.29
N VAL A 15 -19.60 -4.28 -8.58
CA VAL A 15 -21.01 -3.87 -8.66
C VAL A 15 -21.37 -3.19 -7.36
N LYS A 16 -21.78 -1.92 -7.43
CA LYS A 16 -22.30 -1.17 -6.29
C LYS A 16 -23.80 -1.29 -6.23
N LEU A 17 -24.31 -1.74 -5.10
CA LEU A 17 -25.74 -1.86 -4.80
C LEU A 17 -26.08 -0.99 -3.59
N TRP A 18 -27.34 -0.60 -3.51
CA TRP A 18 -27.91 0.07 -2.35
C TRP A 18 -29.09 -0.74 -1.80
N ASP A 19 -29.06 -1.00 -0.49
CA ASP A 19 -30.19 -1.59 0.22
C ASP A 19 -30.96 -0.50 0.98
N SER A 20 -32.02 0.01 0.35
CA SER A 20 -32.90 1.05 0.89
C SER A 20 -33.55 0.68 2.23
N ARG A 21 -33.71 -0.62 2.54
CA ARG A 21 -34.31 -1.08 3.82
C ARG A 21 -33.29 -1.02 4.95
N ARG A 22 -32.09 -1.55 4.71
CA ARG A 22 -31.02 -1.61 5.71
C ARG A 22 -30.15 -0.35 5.77
N LYS A 23 -30.32 0.57 4.81
CA LYS A 23 -29.47 1.75 4.58
C LYS A 23 -28.00 1.36 4.42
N LEU A 24 -27.76 0.29 3.64
CA LEU A 24 -26.41 -0.25 3.40
C LEU A 24 -25.99 -0.09 1.95
N ALA A 25 -24.80 0.47 1.75
CA ALA A 25 -24.09 0.39 0.48
C ALA A 25 -23.32 -0.95 0.42
N ILE A 26 -23.44 -1.66 -0.69
CA ILE A 26 -22.88 -3.00 -0.87
C ILE A 26 -22.01 -2.99 -2.13
N ASP A 27 -20.75 -3.38 -1.99
CA ASP A 27 -19.83 -3.57 -3.11
C ASP A 27 -19.61 -5.08 -3.32
N ILE A 28 -19.99 -5.59 -4.49
CA ILE A 28 -19.81 -7.00 -4.87
C ILE A 28 -18.69 -7.10 -5.92
N SER A 29 -17.70 -7.94 -5.66
CA SER A 29 -16.67 -8.32 -6.63
C SER A 29 -16.64 -9.84 -6.78
N ILE A 30 -16.17 -10.35 -7.92
CA ILE A 30 -16.13 -11.78 -8.23
C ILE A 30 -14.68 -12.24 -8.36
N GLY A 31 -14.35 -13.37 -7.74
CA GLY A 31 -13.05 -14.06 -7.95
C GLY A 31 -11.84 -13.40 -7.28
N SER A 32 -12.04 -12.55 -6.27
CA SER A 32 -10.93 -11.86 -5.59
C SER A 32 -10.39 -12.68 -4.40
N SER A 33 -9.71 -13.80 -4.66
CA SER A 33 -9.06 -14.62 -3.62
C SER A 33 -8.06 -13.80 -2.79
N HIS A 34 -7.32 -12.89 -3.42
CA HIS A 34 -6.41 -11.95 -2.76
C HIS A 34 -7.13 -11.06 -1.73
N ALA A 35 -8.36 -10.59 -2.00
CA ALA A 35 -9.10 -9.76 -1.05
C ALA A 35 -9.55 -10.56 0.18
N VAL A 36 -9.90 -11.83 0.01
CA VAL A 36 -10.22 -12.73 1.13
C VAL A 36 -8.98 -12.95 1.99
N GLY A 37 -7.85 -13.34 1.37
CA GLY A 37 -6.59 -13.55 2.09
C GLY A 37 -6.10 -12.28 2.81
N ASN A 38 -6.18 -11.11 2.16
CA ASN A 38 -5.82 -9.84 2.79
C ASN A 38 -6.73 -9.53 3.97
N THR A 39 -8.03 -9.85 3.88
CA THR A 39 -8.96 -9.66 5.00
C THR A 39 -8.63 -10.59 6.17
N LEU A 40 -8.24 -11.84 5.89
CA LEU A 40 -7.81 -12.80 6.92
C LEU A 40 -6.49 -12.35 7.59
N LEU A 41 -5.51 -11.90 6.80
CA LEU A 41 -4.26 -11.34 7.31
C LEU A 41 -4.52 -10.15 8.24
N LEU A 42 -5.38 -9.23 7.82
CA LEU A 42 -5.76 -8.07 8.64
C LEU A 42 -6.49 -8.47 9.92
N LYS A 43 -7.36 -9.48 9.85
CA LYS A 43 -8.03 -10.04 11.02
C LYS A 43 -7.00 -10.59 12.01
N ARG A 44 -6.05 -11.40 11.53
CA ARG A 44 -4.99 -11.98 12.36
C ARG A 44 -4.21 -10.88 13.08
N TYR A 45 -3.67 -9.89 12.36
CA TYR A 45 -2.99 -8.76 13.01
C TYR A 45 -3.86 -8.01 14.02
N GLY A 46 -5.15 -7.83 13.74
CA GLY A 46 -6.08 -7.18 14.65
C GLY A 46 -6.37 -7.95 15.93
N GLU A 47 -6.05 -9.24 15.98
CA GLU A 47 -6.22 -10.12 17.15
C GLU A 47 -4.91 -10.28 17.94
N MET A 48 -3.76 -9.89 17.40
CA MET A 48 -2.45 -10.07 18.05
C MET A 48 -2.19 -9.10 19.21
N ASP A 49 -2.65 -7.86 19.10
CA ASP A 49 -2.48 -6.86 20.15
C ASP A 49 -3.74 -5.98 20.26
N PRO A 50 -4.28 -5.77 21.47
CA PRO A 50 -5.54 -5.06 21.69
C PRO A 50 -5.51 -3.59 21.21
N ARG A 51 -4.33 -3.00 21.04
CA ARG A 51 -4.16 -1.60 20.59
C ARG A 51 -4.27 -1.44 19.08
N VAL A 52 -4.13 -2.52 18.30
CA VAL A 52 -4.15 -2.49 16.83
C VAL A 52 -5.48 -1.94 16.32
N ARG A 53 -6.60 -2.51 16.76
CA ARG A 53 -7.93 -2.13 16.25
C ARG A 53 -8.27 -0.68 16.61
N PRO A 54 -8.13 -0.21 17.88
CA PRO A 54 -8.34 1.20 18.22
C PRO A 54 -7.46 2.16 17.42
N LEU A 55 -6.17 1.85 17.24
CA LEU A 55 -5.25 2.69 16.46
C LEU A 55 -5.66 2.77 14.99
N VAL A 56 -6.01 1.63 14.39
CA VAL A 56 -6.54 1.57 13.02
C VAL A 56 -7.81 2.41 12.89
N PHE A 57 -8.74 2.34 13.85
CA PHE A 57 -9.95 3.15 13.84
C PHE A 57 -9.64 4.65 13.93
N ALA A 58 -8.75 5.06 14.84
CA ALA A 58 -8.36 6.46 15.02
C ALA A 58 -7.72 7.03 13.73
N VAL A 59 -6.73 6.35 13.16
CA VAL A 59 -6.06 6.79 11.92
C VAL A 59 -7.03 6.81 10.74
N LYS A 60 -7.88 5.79 10.59
CA LYS A 60 -8.87 5.77 9.51
C LYS A 60 -9.91 6.88 9.66
N HIS A 61 -10.34 7.17 10.88
CA HIS A 61 -11.29 8.25 11.16
C HIS A 61 -10.65 9.59 10.78
N TRP A 62 -9.46 9.87 11.30
CA TRP A 62 -8.68 11.06 10.93
C TRP A 62 -8.53 11.20 9.42
N ALA A 63 -8.03 10.16 8.74
CA ALA A 63 -7.82 10.21 7.30
C ALA A 63 -9.12 10.46 6.51
N LYS A 64 -10.25 9.90 6.98
CA LYS A 64 -11.55 10.15 6.36
C LYS A 64 -12.00 11.60 6.55
N GLN A 65 -11.93 12.14 7.76
CA GLN A 65 -12.36 13.51 8.04
C GLN A 65 -11.49 14.56 7.33
N ARG A 66 -10.21 14.25 7.13
CA ARG A 66 -9.26 15.11 6.37
C ARG A 66 -9.35 14.92 4.85
N GLY A 67 -10.24 14.04 4.37
CA GLY A 67 -10.46 13.79 2.94
C GLY A 67 -9.27 13.09 2.25
N LEU A 68 -8.56 12.22 2.98
CA LEU A 68 -7.40 11.44 2.52
C LEU A 68 -7.71 9.94 2.34
N ASN A 69 -8.99 9.57 2.42
CA ASN A 69 -9.48 8.18 2.34
C ASN A 69 -10.43 7.98 1.15
N ASP A 70 -9.96 8.36 -0.04
CA ASP A 70 -10.69 8.20 -1.31
C ASP A 70 -9.73 7.85 -2.46
N ALA A 71 -9.45 6.54 -2.56
CA ALA A 71 -8.65 5.95 -3.63
C ALA A 71 -9.19 6.19 -5.04
N SER A 72 -10.50 6.38 -5.18
CA SER A 72 -11.09 6.66 -6.49
C SER A 72 -10.69 8.04 -7.01
N ASN A 73 -10.34 8.95 -6.10
CA ASN A 73 -10.02 10.36 -6.35
C ASN A 73 -8.59 10.76 -5.98
N GLY A 74 -7.68 9.80 -5.90
CA GLY A 74 -6.24 10.08 -5.86
C GLY A 74 -5.62 10.17 -4.47
N THR A 75 -6.34 9.78 -3.43
CA THR A 75 -5.79 9.64 -2.07
C THR A 75 -5.71 8.16 -1.68
N LEU A 76 -5.29 7.83 -0.45
CA LEU A 76 -5.10 6.45 -0.05
C LEU A 76 -6.45 5.75 0.21
N SER A 77 -6.48 4.42 0.05
CA SER A 77 -7.64 3.61 0.45
C SER A 77 -7.61 3.33 1.95
N SER A 78 -8.74 2.91 2.51
CA SER A 78 -8.78 2.40 3.88
C SER A 78 -7.83 1.22 4.09
N TYR A 79 -7.66 0.36 3.08
CA TYR A 79 -6.70 -0.75 3.12
C TYR A 79 -5.25 -0.25 3.23
N ALA A 80 -4.87 0.74 2.42
CA ALA A 80 -3.55 1.37 2.48
C ALA A 80 -3.25 1.96 3.86
N TRP A 81 -4.19 2.69 4.46
CA TRP A 81 -4.04 3.24 5.81
C TRP A 81 -3.82 2.15 6.87
N ILE A 82 -4.50 1.01 6.75
CA ILE A 82 -4.29 -0.13 7.65
C ILE A 82 -2.87 -0.69 7.46
N MET A 83 -2.39 -0.85 6.23
CA MET A 83 -1.00 -1.29 5.96
C MET A 83 0.01 -0.35 6.63
N LEU A 84 -0.20 0.97 6.55
CA LEU A 84 0.68 1.95 7.19
C LEU A 84 0.71 1.79 8.71
N VAL A 85 -0.45 1.61 9.34
CA VAL A 85 -0.54 1.39 10.80
C VAL A 85 0.18 0.11 11.21
N LEU A 86 -0.09 -1.00 10.50
CA LEU A 86 0.52 -2.29 10.82
C LEU A 86 2.05 -2.24 10.67
N PHE A 87 2.56 -1.61 9.61
CA PHE A 87 3.99 -1.45 9.40
C PHE A 87 4.65 -0.59 10.48
N PHE A 88 3.99 0.49 10.89
CA PHE A 88 4.47 1.30 12.02
C PHE A 88 4.54 0.47 13.30
N LEU A 89 3.54 -0.37 13.59
CA LEU A 89 3.60 -1.24 14.76
C LEU A 89 4.68 -2.34 14.63
N GLN A 90 4.99 -2.81 13.42
CA GLN A 90 6.14 -3.69 13.18
C GLN A 90 7.47 -2.98 13.44
N SER A 91 7.65 -1.74 12.98
CA SER A 91 8.87 -0.97 13.22
C SER A 91 9.08 -0.61 14.70
N ARG A 92 8.00 -0.59 15.50
CA ARG A 92 8.04 -0.47 16.97
C ARG A 92 8.29 -1.80 17.70
N GLY A 93 8.36 -2.92 16.98
CA GLY A 93 8.51 -4.26 17.58
C GLY A 93 7.26 -4.77 18.29
N ILE A 94 6.09 -4.16 18.05
CA ILE A 94 4.81 -4.57 18.65
C ILE A 94 4.17 -5.72 17.85
N LEU A 95 4.32 -5.69 16.53
CA LEU A 95 3.82 -6.75 15.65
C LEU A 95 4.98 -7.46 14.94
N PRO A 96 4.90 -8.78 14.71
CA PRO A 96 5.88 -9.48 13.90
C PRO A 96 5.59 -9.30 12.40
N ALA A 97 6.55 -9.70 11.56
CA ALA A 97 6.30 -9.99 10.16
C ALA A 97 5.61 -11.36 10.03
N LEU A 98 4.45 -11.41 9.39
CA LEU A 98 3.77 -12.66 9.07
C LEU A 98 4.06 -13.06 7.62
N ASN A 99 4.36 -14.34 7.39
CA ASN A 99 4.33 -14.87 6.03
C ASN A 99 2.88 -15.10 5.62
N PRO A 100 2.42 -14.53 4.50
CA PRO A 100 1.04 -14.66 4.06
C PRO A 100 0.65 -16.10 3.65
N THR A 101 1.63 -17.00 3.48
CA THR A 101 1.47 -18.40 3.07
C THR A 101 1.48 -19.38 4.25
N ASP A 102 1.66 -18.89 5.48
CA ASP A 102 1.53 -19.74 6.67
C ASP A 102 0.02 -19.95 6.93
N GLU A 103 -0.59 -20.77 6.07
CA GLU A 103 -1.87 -21.38 6.36
C GLU A 103 -1.73 -22.08 7.73
N SER A 104 -2.49 -21.62 8.71
CA SER A 104 -2.71 -22.40 9.92
C SER A 104 -3.42 -23.68 9.50
N ASP A 105 -2.70 -24.80 9.52
CA ASP A 105 -3.27 -26.14 9.65
C ASP A 105 -4.01 -26.22 11.00
N ASP A 106 -5.13 -25.51 11.14
CA ASP A 106 -6.04 -25.69 12.25
C ASP A 106 -6.87 -26.94 11.98
N CYS A 107 -6.24 -28.04 12.38
CA CYS A 107 -6.77 -29.32 12.81
C CYS A 107 -8.29 -29.31 13.09
N ALA A 108 -9.08 -29.68 12.09
CA ALA A 108 -10.34 -30.36 12.29
C ALA A 108 -10.09 -31.88 12.17
N SER A 109 -9.33 -32.45 13.10
CA SER A 109 -9.37 -33.89 13.35
C SER A 109 -10.66 -34.23 14.08
N SER A 110 -11.76 -34.22 13.34
CA SER A 110 -12.99 -34.89 13.73
C SER A 110 -12.72 -36.38 13.66
N SER A 111 -12.44 -36.95 14.82
CA SER A 111 -12.43 -38.38 15.09
C SER A 111 -13.64 -39.06 14.46
N LEU A 112 -13.41 -39.83 13.40
CA LEU A 112 -14.24 -40.96 13.03
C LEU A 112 -13.41 -42.22 13.21
N THR A 113 -13.64 -42.83 14.36
CA THR A 113 -13.32 -44.21 14.65
C THR A 113 -14.00 -45.12 13.62
N SER A 114 -13.23 -45.98 12.96
CA SER A 114 -13.59 -47.40 12.80
C SER A 114 -12.38 -48.23 12.33
N PRO A 115 -12.22 -49.47 12.82
CA PRO A 115 -10.98 -50.24 12.69
C PRO A 115 -11.07 -51.30 11.59
N THR A 116 -10.02 -51.48 10.79
CA THR A 116 -9.74 -52.80 10.18
C THR A 116 -8.26 -52.96 9.82
N SER A 117 -7.54 -53.69 10.68
CA SER A 117 -6.63 -54.81 10.39
C SER A 117 -5.55 -54.72 9.28
N CYS A 118 -4.30 -54.70 9.75
CA CYS A 118 -3.12 -55.51 9.38
C CYS A 118 -2.68 -55.68 7.91
N SER A 119 -1.42 -55.36 7.61
CA SER A 119 -0.32 -56.35 7.58
C SER A 119 1.03 -55.76 7.14
N SER A 120 2.04 -56.18 7.90
CA SER A 120 3.51 -56.26 7.79
C SER A 120 4.27 -56.04 6.48
N GLY A 121 5.54 -55.63 6.66
CA GLY A 121 6.70 -55.83 5.76
C GLY A 121 6.97 -54.63 4.86
N GLY A 122 8.18 -54.10 4.68
CA GLY A 122 9.53 -54.56 4.88
C GLY A 122 10.43 -53.66 4.02
N SER A 123 11.66 -53.48 4.46
CA SER A 123 12.70 -52.56 3.97
C SER A 123 13.02 -52.63 2.46
N HIS A 124 13.58 -51.54 1.92
CA HIS A 124 14.81 -51.46 1.09
C HIS A 124 14.76 -50.39 -0.03
N SER A 125 15.57 -49.33 0.20
CA SER A 125 16.54 -48.70 -0.72
C SER A 125 16.37 -48.75 -2.24
N SER A 126 16.45 -47.54 -2.84
CA SER A 126 17.40 -47.10 -3.90
C SER A 126 16.83 -46.52 -5.20
N VAL A 127 17.12 -45.22 -5.37
CA VAL A 127 17.74 -44.53 -6.54
C VAL A 127 17.05 -44.56 -7.92
N SER A 128 16.51 -43.37 -8.25
CA SER A 128 16.66 -42.54 -9.47
C SER A 128 16.23 -43.05 -10.86
N SER A 129 15.27 -42.32 -11.46
CA SER A 129 15.45 -41.69 -12.80
C SER A 129 14.30 -40.75 -13.17
N SER A 130 14.61 -39.44 -13.24
CA SER A 130 14.08 -38.34 -14.08
C SER A 130 12.56 -38.08 -14.26
N PRO A 131 12.08 -36.82 -14.10
CA PRO A 131 10.70 -36.43 -14.42
C PRO A 131 10.56 -35.86 -15.85
N PRO A 132 9.34 -35.86 -16.44
CA PRO A 132 9.03 -35.03 -17.60
C PRO A 132 8.60 -33.62 -17.17
N SER A 133 8.90 -32.67 -18.04
CA SER A 133 8.56 -31.25 -18.03
C SER A 133 7.05 -31.00 -17.92
N ASP A 134 6.63 -30.08 -17.04
CA ASP A 134 5.86 -28.87 -17.39
C ASP A 134 5.23 -28.21 -16.14
N HIS A 135 5.24 -26.87 -16.15
CA HIS A 135 4.46 -25.97 -15.29
C HIS A 135 4.67 -26.03 -13.76
N GLN A 136 5.63 -25.24 -13.25
CA GLN A 136 5.42 -24.21 -12.19
C GLN A 136 6.76 -23.50 -11.95
N GLN A 137 7.02 -22.37 -12.61
CA GLN A 137 8.27 -21.65 -12.39
C GLN A 137 8.21 -20.92 -11.04
N CYS A 138 9.24 -21.20 -10.24
CA CYS A 138 9.37 -20.95 -8.81
C CYS A 138 9.25 -19.47 -8.42
N ILE A 139 8.37 -19.19 -7.45
CA ILE A 139 8.49 -18.03 -6.56
C ILE A 139 9.68 -18.33 -5.64
N HIS A 140 10.88 -17.90 -6.01
CA HIS A 140 11.96 -17.81 -5.02
C HIS A 140 11.69 -16.58 -4.16
N PRO A 141 11.62 -16.69 -2.82
CA PRO A 141 11.73 -15.52 -1.97
C PRO A 141 13.06 -14.85 -2.34
N ILE A 142 13.05 -13.53 -2.53
CA ILE A 142 14.29 -12.76 -2.54
C ILE A 142 14.92 -13.05 -1.18
N LEU A 143 15.93 -13.92 -1.19
CA LEU A 143 16.78 -14.17 -0.04
C LEU A 143 17.41 -12.82 0.26
N CYS A 144 16.99 -12.17 1.34
CA CYS A 144 17.70 -11.02 1.90
C CYS A 144 19.02 -11.54 2.48
N SER A 145 19.92 -11.98 1.62
CA SER A 145 21.29 -12.30 1.97
C SER A 145 22.03 -10.98 2.09
N HIS A 146 21.85 -10.29 3.22
CA HIS A 146 22.79 -9.41 3.93
C HIS A 146 22.01 -8.74 5.09
N PRO A 147 22.40 -8.95 6.36
CA PRO A 147 21.89 -8.09 7.42
C PRO A 147 22.44 -6.68 7.18
N PRO A 148 21.60 -5.63 7.04
CA PRO A 148 22.12 -4.28 7.15
C PRO A 148 22.66 -4.12 8.57
N THR A 149 23.99 -4.05 8.64
CA THR A 149 24.69 -3.62 9.84
C THR A 149 24.32 -2.15 10.05
N THR A 150 23.86 -1.84 11.26
CA THR A 150 23.35 -0.55 11.75
C THR A 150 21.85 -0.28 11.51
N PRO A 151 21.01 -0.30 12.57
CA PRO A 151 19.67 0.28 12.50
C PRO A 151 19.81 1.80 12.28
N PRO A 152 18.89 2.44 11.53
CA PRO A 152 18.89 3.89 11.42
C PRO A 152 18.78 4.51 12.82
N SER A 153 19.80 5.31 13.16
CA SER A 153 19.86 6.08 14.41
C SER A 153 18.60 6.96 14.51
N GLY A 154 17.75 6.63 15.47
CA GLY A 154 16.43 7.25 15.65
C GLY A 154 15.39 6.36 16.34
N MET A 155 15.72 5.12 16.72
CA MET A 155 14.84 4.30 17.54
C MET A 155 14.59 4.97 18.90
N LEU A 156 13.39 5.51 19.09
CA LEU A 156 12.84 5.81 20.40
C LEU A 156 12.88 4.51 21.23
N SER A 157 13.83 4.47 22.16
CA SER A 157 14.08 3.39 23.11
C SER A 157 12.77 2.86 23.67
N SER A 158 12.59 1.55 23.67
CA SER A 158 11.46 0.86 24.28
C SER A 158 11.37 1.26 25.75
N THR A 159 10.50 2.22 26.07
CA THR A 159 10.17 2.50 27.45
C THR A 159 9.33 1.34 27.96
N SER A 160 9.80 0.69 29.02
CA SER A 160 9.23 -0.53 29.62
C SER A 160 7.83 -0.36 30.25
N GLY A 161 7.08 0.68 29.87
CA GLY A 161 5.65 0.81 30.12
C GLY A 161 4.93 0.74 28.78
N GLY A 162 4.11 -0.29 28.57
CA GLY A 162 3.45 -0.54 27.28
C GLY A 162 2.78 0.72 26.72
N GLU A 163 3.20 1.14 25.53
CA GLU A 163 2.70 2.36 24.89
C GLU A 163 1.16 2.37 24.81
N SER A 164 0.52 3.44 25.26
CA SER A 164 -0.92 3.61 25.10
C SER A 164 -1.32 3.80 23.63
N VAL A 165 -2.58 3.58 23.29
CA VAL A 165 -3.10 3.87 21.93
C VAL A 165 -2.85 5.33 21.55
N GLY A 166 -2.99 6.26 22.49
CA GLY A 166 -2.70 7.68 22.26
C GLY A 166 -1.23 7.93 21.94
N SER A 167 -0.31 7.33 22.69
CA SER A 167 1.13 7.42 22.41
C SER A 167 1.48 6.84 21.04
N LEU A 168 0.88 5.69 20.67
CA LEU A 168 1.07 5.08 19.37
C LEU A 168 0.49 5.94 18.23
N LEU A 169 -0.61 6.63 18.47
CA LEU A 169 -1.19 7.56 17.49
C LEU A 169 -0.26 8.76 17.25
N VAL A 170 0.31 9.34 18.31
CA VAL A 170 1.33 10.39 18.21
C VAL A 170 2.54 9.88 17.43
N GLY A 171 3.07 8.72 17.81
CA GLY A 171 4.21 8.08 17.16
C GLY A 171 3.95 7.77 15.68
N PHE A 172 2.74 7.33 15.31
CA PHE A 172 2.36 7.09 13.93
C PHE A 172 2.50 8.35 13.07
N PHE A 173 2.00 9.49 13.57
CA PHE A 173 2.11 10.75 12.84
C PHE A 173 3.54 11.24 12.75
N GLN A 174 4.31 11.17 13.84
CA GLN A 174 5.73 11.53 13.82
C GLN A 174 6.52 10.68 12.83
N PHE A 175 6.33 9.36 12.89
CA PHE A 175 7.01 8.40 12.02
C PHE A 175 6.79 8.71 10.54
N TYR A 176 5.54 8.88 10.11
CA TYR A 176 5.26 9.13 8.69
C TYR A 176 5.43 10.59 8.25
N ALA A 177 5.49 11.55 9.18
CA ALA A 177 5.78 12.94 8.87
C ALA A 177 7.27 13.19 8.67
N PHE A 178 8.13 12.50 9.45
CA PHE A 178 9.54 12.87 9.58
C PHE A 178 10.53 11.71 9.43
N ASP A 179 10.18 10.49 9.86
CA ASP A 179 11.15 9.39 9.94
C ASP A 179 11.14 8.48 8.70
N PHE A 180 9.97 8.18 8.15
CA PHE A 180 9.84 7.30 6.99
C PHE A 180 10.18 8.04 5.69
N ASP A 181 11.27 7.64 5.01
CA ASP A 181 11.65 8.22 3.72
C ASP A 181 10.80 7.66 2.58
N TYR A 182 9.57 8.19 2.46
CA TYR A 182 8.63 7.77 1.44
C TYR A 182 9.16 7.90 0.01
N ARG A 183 10.27 8.60 -0.26
CA ARG A 183 10.86 8.72 -1.60
C ARG A 183 11.72 7.51 -1.94
N CYS A 184 12.49 7.03 -0.96
CA CYS A 184 13.45 5.96 -1.12
C CYS A 184 12.89 4.60 -0.71
N ASP A 185 11.85 4.57 0.11
CA ASP A 185 11.37 3.35 0.77
C ASP A 185 9.96 2.92 0.33
N VAL A 186 9.69 1.64 0.54
CA VAL A 186 8.41 0.98 0.32
C VAL A 186 7.99 0.30 1.62
N VAL A 187 6.77 0.57 2.06
CA VAL A 187 6.16 -0.16 3.18
C VAL A 187 5.91 -1.61 2.76
N SER A 188 6.44 -2.57 3.53
CA SER A 188 6.24 -4.00 3.31
C SER A 188 5.96 -4.73 4.62
N LEU A 189 4.73 -5.23 4.78
CA LEU A 189 4.37 -6.02 5.97
C LEU A 189 5.02 -7.40 5.97
N ARG A 190 5.25 -7.98 4.78
CA ARG A 190 5.84 -9.30 4.62
C ARG A 190 7.28 -9.33 5.11
N CYS A 191 8.03 -8.26 4.89
CA CYS A 191 9.43 -8.18 5.31
C CYS A 191 9.59 -7.65 6.75
N GLY A 192 8.55 -7.03 7.32
CA GLY A 192 8.63 -6.33 8.62
C GLY A 192 9.61 -5.15 8.65
N GLN A 193 10.10 -4.74 7.48
CA GLN A 193 11.12 -3.72 7.27
C GLN A 193 10.83 -2.98 5.97
N ALA A 194 11.30 -1.74 5.88
CA ALA A 194 11.17 -0.95 4.66
C ALA A 194 12.01 -1.58 3.54
N LEU A 195 11.43 -1.67 2.34
CA LEU A 195 12.16 -2.13 1.16
C LEU A 195 12.69 -0.95 0.34
N PRO A 196 13.92 -1.01 -0.19
CA PRO A 196 14.43 0.02 -1.07
C PRO A 196 13.59 0.09 -2.35
N LYS A 197 12.99 1.26 -2.59
CA LYS A 197 12.06 1.50 -3.70
C LYS A 197 12.70 1.29 -5.06
N HIS A 198 13.95 1.73 -5.23
CA HIS A 198 14.69 1.53 -6.46
C HIS A 198 14.86 0.03 -6.79
N ALA A 199 15.09 -0.81 -5.77
CA ALA A 199 15.22 -2.25 -5.97
C ALA A 199 13.86 -2.91 -6.21
N LYS A 200 12.81 -2.43 -5.53
CA LYS A 200 11.47 -3.02 -5.61
C LYS A 200 10.71 -2.64 -6.88
N TRP A 201 10.73 -1.36 -7.27
CA TRP A 201 9.94 -0.81 -8.38
C TRP A 201 10.78 -0.26 -9.55
N GLY A 202 12.11 -0.27 -9.44
CA GLY A 202 13.00 0.32 -10.43
C GLY A 202 12.99 1.86 -10.42
N LEU A 203 13.59 2.46 -11.44
CA LEU A 203 13.70 3.93 -11.64
C LEU A 203 12.45 4.55 -12.31
N GLY A 204 11.28 3.93 -12.17
CA GLY A 204 10.07 4.31 -12.92
C GLY A 204 9.44 5.64 -12.51
N LEU A 205 8.45 6.09 -13.29
CA LEU A 205 7.66 7.33 -13.12
C LEU A 205 6.87 7.44 -11.80
N GLY A 206 6.97 6.47 -10.89
CA GLY A 206 6.24 6.39 -9.62
C GLY A 206 7.12 6.50 -8.38
N THR A 207 8.40 6.84 -8.50
CA THR A 207 9.32 6.94 -7.35
C THR A 207 8.97 8.11 -6.42
N TRP A 208 8.35 9.17 -6.95
CA TRP A 208 7.98 10.37 -6.20
C TRP A 208 6.78 10.21 -5.28
N ARG A 209 5.95 9.18 -5.46
CA ARG A 209 4.76 8.93 -4.63
C ARG A 209 5.06 7.96 -3.51
N PHE A 210 4.22 7.98 -2.48
CA PHE A 210 4.21 6.95 -1.45
C PHE A 210 4.07 5.56 -2.10
N SER A 211 4.73 4.55 -1.51
CA SER A 211 4.70 3.18 -2.01
C SER A 211 4.46 2.18 -0.89
N ILE A 212 3.50 1.28 -1.12
CA ILE A 212 3.09 0.24 -0.18
C ILE A 212 2.96 -1.06 -0.96
N GLU A 213 3.79 -2.05 -0.66
CA GLU A 213 3.68 -3.41 -1.21
C GLU A 213 2.42 -4.10 -0.67
N ASP A 214 1.60 -4.67 -1.55
CA ASP A 214 0.54 -5.59 -1.13
C ASP A 214 1.18 -6.94 -0.70
N PRO A 215 0.85 -7.45 0.50
CA PRO A 215 1.49 -8.65 1.03
C PRO A 215 1.15 -9.93 0.23
N LEU A 216 -0.01 -10.00 -0.43
CA LEU A 216 -0.43 -11.17 -1.24
C LEU A 216 -0.24 -10.97 -2.74
N ASP A 217 -0.20 -9.72 -3.21
CA ASP A 217 0.24 -9.39 -4.57
C ASP A 217 1.48 -8.50 -4.52
N VAL A 218 2.65 -9.13 -4.38
CA VAL A 218 3.94 -8.44 -4.20
C VAL A 218 4.35 -7.55 -5.38
N HIS A 219 3.65 -7.59 -6.51
CA HIS A 219 3.86 -6.70 -7.65
C HIS A 219 2.89 -5.50 -7.66
N HIS A 220 1.98 -5.45 -6.71
CA HIS A 220 1.05 -4.35 -6.53
C HIS A 220 1.56 -3.33 -5.52
N ASP A 221 1.78 -2.12 -6.02
CA ASP A 221 1.83 -0.96 -5.15
C ASP A 221 0.41 -0.47 -4.84
N VAL A 222 -0.04 -0.62 -3.60
CA VAL A 222 -1.38 -0.21 -3.13
C VAL A 222 -1.55 1.31 -3.22
N ALA A 223 -0.48 2.07 -3.05
CA ALA A 223 -0.49 3.52 -3.11
C ALA A 223 -0.48 4.08 -4.55
N ARG A 224 -0.54 3.22 -5.59
CA ARG A 224 -0.62 3.64 -7.01
C ARG A 224 -1.80 4.52 -7.38
N VAL A 225 -2.78 4.57 -6.48
CA VAL A 225 -3.95 5.43 -6.59
C VAL A 225 -3.57 6.91 -6.49
N ILE A 226 -2.46 7.26 -5.83
CA ILE A 226 -1.90 8.61 -5.84
C ILE A 226 -1.31 8.89 -7.23
N PHE A 227 -2.08 9.59 -8.07
CA PHE A 227 -1.74 9.80 -9.47
C PHE A 227 -1.18 11.19 -9.77
N HIS A 228 -1.16 12.11 -8.79
CA HIS A 228 -0.72 13.49 -8.98
C HIS A 228 0.19 13.98 -7.84
N PRO A 229 1.28 14.73 -8.13
CA PRO A 229 2.19 15.26 -7.10
C PRO A 229 1.51 16.11 -6.02
N LYS A 230 0.51 16.93 -6.40
CA LYS A 230 -0.28 17.68 -5.40
C LYS A 230 -1.07 16.78 -4.44
N GLY A 231 -1.51 15.60 -4.88
CA GLY A 231 -2.15 14.62 -4.00
C GLY A 231 -1.15 14.03 -2.99
N GLN A 232 0.08 13.74 -3.43
CA GLN A 232 1.18 13.34 -2.56
C GLN A 232 1.55 14.45 -1.56
N ALA A 233 1.67 15.70 -2.02
CA ALA A 233 1.97 16.84 -1.16
C ALA A 233 0.90 17.00 -0.07
N ARG A 234 -0.38 17.00 -0.45
CA ARG A 234 -1.51 17.06 0.50
C ARG A 234 -1.45 15.97 1.56
N LEU A 235 -1.12 14.72 1.18
CA LEU A 235 -0.96 13.62 2.13
C LEU A 235 0.12 13.92 3.16
N LEU A 236 1.30 14.37 2.72
CA LEU A 236 2.43 14.67 3.59
C LEU A 236 2.18 15.89 4.48
N ASP A 237 1.54 16.93 3.93
CA ASP A 237 1.23 18.15 4.68
C ASP A 237 0.23 17.86 5.80
N GLU A 238 -0.75 16.98 5.57
CA GLU A 238 -1.68 16.55 6.61
C GLU A 238 -1.01 15.66 7.67
N LEU A 239 -0.10 14.75 7.27
CA LEU A 239 0.69 13.98 8.25
C LEU A 239 1.55 14.90 9.13
N ARG A 240 2.21 15.90 8.54
CA ARG A 240 3.00 16.89 9.28
C ARG A 240 2.13 17.78 10.17
N ARG A 241 0.98 18.23 9.69
CA ARG A 241 0.01 18.99 10.48
C ARG A 241 -0.42 18.17 11.70
N ALA A 242 -0.79 16.91 11.49
CA ALA A 242 -1.19 16.02 12.58
C ALA A 242 -0.05 15.81 13.58
N ALA A 243 1.17 15.55 13.11
CA ALA A 243 2.35 15.39 13.97
C ALA A 243 2.63 16.66 14.80
N ALA A 244 2.59 17.84 14.19
CA ALA A 244 2.77 19.11 14.89
C ALA A 244 1.69 19.33 15.96
N MET A 245 0.42 19.07 15.63
CA MET A 245 -0.68 19.19 16.60
C MET A 245 -0.51 18.25 17.78
N THR A 246 -0.10 17.01 17.53
CA THR A 246 0.10 16.01 18.61
C THR A 246 1.21 16.36 19.60
N THR A 247 2.10 17.31 19.28
CA THR A 247 3.08 17.83 20.25
C THR A 247 2.50 18.87 21.21
N MET A 248 1.31 19.40 20.93
CA MET A 248 0.64 20.34 21.82
C MET A 248 -0.11 19.57 22.91
N ALA A 249 0.16 19.91 24.17
CA ALA A 249 -0.46 19.24 25.33
C ALA A 249 -1.99 19.32 25.37
N THR A 250 -2.58 20.27 24.64
CA THR A 250 -4.03 20.49 24.56
C THR A 250 -4.69 19.85 23.34
N CYS A 251 -3.94 19.17 22.47
CA CYS A 251 -4.51 18.61 21.25
C CYS A 251 -5.49 17.48 21.57
N GLN A 252 -6.76 17.69 21.22
CA GLN A 252 -7.78 16.65 21.28
C GLN A 252 -7.91 15.93 19.93
N LEU A 253 -8.39 14.69 19.97
CA LEU A 253 -8.62 13.89 18.76
C LEU A 253 -9.62 14.57 17.81
N ASP A 254 -10.62 15.27 18.36
CA ASP A 254 -11.61 16.00 17.57
C ASP A 254 -10.98 17.14 16.77
N ASP A 255 -10.06 17.91 17.38
CA ASP A 255 -9.33 18.98 16.68
C ASP A 255 -8.40 18.41 15.61
N LEU A 256 -7.74 17.29 15.93
CA LEU A 256 -6.86 16.60 14.99
C LEU A 256 -7.63 16.13 13.75
N CYS A 257 -8.85 15.64 13.96
CA CYS A 257 -9.73 15.08 12.95
C CYS A 257 -10.62 16.13 12.27
N ALA A 258 -10.85 17.30 12.86
CA ALA A 258 -11.80 18.30 12.38
C ALA A 258 -11.70 18.46 10.85
N ALA A 259 -12.81 18.41 10.11
CA ALA A 259 -12.76 18.53 8.66
C ALA A 259 -12.34 19.96 8.24
N PRO A 260 -11.63 20.14 7.10
CA PRO A 260 -11.41 21.47 6.56
C PRO A 260 -12.75 22.14 6.20
N SER A 261 -12.81 23.47 6.30
CA SER A 261 -14.03 24.26 6.09
C SER A 261 -14.65 24.12 4.70
N SER A 262 -13.87 23.70 3.70
CA SER A 262 -14.38 23.39 2.36
C SER A 262 -13.61 22.23 1.73
N SER A 263 -14.31 21.44 0.91
CA SER A 263 -13.71 20.39 0.10
C SER A 263 -13.45 20.92 -1.31
N SER A 264 -12.19 21.19 -1.63
CA SER A 264 -11.74 21.60 -2.96
C SER A 264 -10.92 20.51 -3.64
N CYS A 265 -10.82 20.61 -4.97
CA CYS A 265 -9.96 19.75 -5.77
C CYS A 265 -8.49 20.07 -5.44
N PHE A 266 -7.70 19.09 -4.99
CA PHE A 266 -6.28 19.33 -4.67
C PHE A 266 -5.40 19.65 -5.89
N ILE A 267 -5.93 19.60 -7.12
CA ILE A 267 -5.16 19.88 -8.34
C ILE A 267 -5.24 21.36 -8.70
N CYS A 268 -6.42 21.97 -8.61
CA CYS A 268 -6.66 23.36 -9.01
C CYS A 268 -7.31 24.23 -7.92
N ASP A 269 -7.54 23.67 -6.73
CA ASP A 269 -8.11 24.33 -5.56
C ASP A 269 -9.54 24.85 -5.73
N ALA A 270 -10.19 24.55 -6.87
CA ALA A 270 -11.58 24.88 -7.13
C ALA A 270 -12.55 23.82 -6.57
N PRO A 271 -13.75 24.21 -6.10
CA PRO A 271 -14.77 23.28 -5.63
C PRO A 271 -15.53 22.61 -6.79
N GLY A 272 -16.49 21.74 -6.45
CA GLY A 272 -17.53 21.27 -7.39
C GLY A 272 -17.11 20.13 -8.33
N HIS A 273 -15.89 19.63 -8.25
CA HIS A 273 -15.45 18.46 -9.02
C HIS A 273 -14.42 17.63 -8.26
N ALA A 274 -14.34 16.35 -8.60
CA ALA A 274 -13.34 15.46 -8.03
C ALA A 274 -11.99 15.64 -8.74
N PRO A 275 -10.85 15.45 -8.05
CA PRO A 275 -9.52 15.54 -8.65
C PRO A 275 -9.33 14.68 -9.89
N ARG A 276 -9.97 13.52 -9.96
CA ARG A 276 -9.88 12.62 -11.13
C ARG A 276 -10.53 13.18 -12.39
N ASP A 277 -11.50 14.08 -12.22
CA ASP A 277 -12.22 14.75 -13.29
C ASP A 277 -11.65 16.17 -13.57
N CYS A 278 -10.57 16.56 -12.88
CA CYS A 278 -9.98 17.88 -13.01
C CYS A 278 -9.27 18.06 -14.36
N THR A 279 -9.68 19.07 -15.13
CA THR A 279 -9.14 19.40 -16.45
C THR A 279 -7.70 19.95 -16.39
N ALA A 280 -7.32 20.58 -15.28
CA ALA A 280 -5.97 21.10 -15.04
C ALA A 280 -4.89 20.02 -14.81
N SER A 281 -5.29 18.75 -14.66
CA SER A 281 -4.36 17.62 -14.50
C SER A 281 -3.45 17.39 -15.72
N SER A 282 -3.80 17.98 -16.87
CA SER A 282 -3.10 17.78 -18.15
C SER A 282 -2.04 18.84 -18.45
N SER A 283 -1.94 19.91 -17.66
CA SER A 283 -1.17 21.13 -18.00
C SER A 283 -0.01 21.44 -17.06
N SER A 284 0.30 20.62 -16.05
CA SER A 284 1.39 20.90 -15.10
C SER A 284 2.68 20.15 -15.43
N SER A 285 3.69 20.88 -15.90
CA SER A 285 5.09 20.45 -15.87
C SER A 285 5.47 20.13 -14.42
N ILE A 286 6.02 18.93 -14.20
CA ILE A 286 6.38 18.41 -12.88
C ILE A 286 7.58 19.19 -12.34
N ASN A 287 7.35 20.23 -11.54
CA ASN A 287 8.38 20.78 -10.67
C ASN A 287 8.28 20.06 -9.31
N MET A 288 9.20 19.13 -9.07
CA MET A 288 9.34 18.47 -7.77
C MET A 288 9.85 19.48 -6.73
N PRO A 289 9.30 19.50 -5.51
CA PRO A 289 9.85 20.32 -4.45
C PRO A 289 11.27 19.83 -4.07
N PRO A 290 12.20 20.75 -3.74
CA PRO A 290 13.55 20.38 -3.34
C PRO A 290 13.54 19.59 -2.02
N PRO A 291 14.56 18.75 -1.77
CA PRO A 291 14.68 18.02 -0.52
C PRO A 291 14.74 18.98 0.69
N PRO A 292 14.19 18.59 1.86
CA PRO A 292 14.43 19.33 3.09
C PRO A 292 15.94 19.33 3.38
N ARG A 293 16.48 20.51 3.70
CA ARG A 293 17.88 20.65 4.13
C ARG A 293 18.01 19.98 5.49
N ASN A 294 18.93 19.01 5.61
CA ASN A 294 19.36 18.52 6.91
C ASN A 294 19.95 19.69 7.70
N LEU A 295 19.27 20.07 8.79
CA LEU A 295 19.80 21.03 9.75
C LEU A 295 20.69 20.26 10.73
N SER A 296 21.87 19.86 10.26
CA SER A 296 22.92 19.28 11.11
C SER A 296 24.31 19.60 10.56
N THR A 297 24.64 20.88 10.51
CA THR A 297 26.06 21.29 10.53
C THR A 297 26.16 22.66 11.19
N ILE A 298 26.16 22.68 12.53
CA ILE A 298 26.83 23.74 13.27
C ILE A 298 28.32 23.53 13.01
N SER A 299 28.90 24.36 12.16
CA SER A 299 30.35 24.41 11.98
C SER A 299 30.88 25.47 12.94
N SER A 300 31.61 25.01 13.96
CA SER A 300 32.55 25.82 14.71
C SER A 300 33.80 26.02 13.86
N ASP A 301 34.23 27.27 13.77
CA ASP A 301 35.41 27.75 13.08
C ASP A 301 36.72 27.28 13.77
N SER A 302 37.82 27.23 13.01
CA SER A 302 39.27 27.31 13.39
C SER A 302 40.20 26.32 12.66
N SER A 303 40.67 26.75 11.49
CA SER A 303 42.09 26.90 11.07
C SER A 303 43.19 25.85 11.37
N ILE A 304 43.88 25.47 10.29
CA ILE A 304 45.35 25.27 10.07
C ILE A 304 45.75 23.86 9.59
N GLY A 305 46.36 23.82 8.38
CA GLY A 305 47.44 22.88 8.02
C GLY A 305 47.20 21.96 6.83
N SER A 306 47.59 22.39 5.61
CA SER A 306 47.93 21.49 4.49
C SER A 306 49.30 20.83 4.78
N PRO A 307 49.62 19.60 4.30
CA PRO A 307 50.06 19.45 2.91
C PRO A 307 49.86 18.07 2.22
N THR A 308 50.20 18.08 0.92
CA THR A 308 50.68 17.00 0.03
C THR A 308 49.72 16.05 -0.69
N THR A 309 49.65 16.36 -1.99
CA THR A 309 49.27 15.65 -3.21
C THR A 309 49.73 14.18 -3.27
N ALA A 310 48.79 13.28 -3.56
CA ALA A 310 49.08 11.97 -4.15
C ALA A 310 48.13 11.72 -5.33
N THR A 311 48.70 11.73 -6.53
CA THR A 311 48.06 11.50 -7.82
C THR A 311 47.52 10.07 -7.89
N ARG A 312 46.20 9.92 -8.07
CA ARG A 312 45.55 8.63 -8.32
C ARG A 312 44.92 8.65 -9.73
N SER A 313 45.38 7.75 -10.58
CA SER A 313 44.99 7.64 -11.99
C SER A 313 43.48 7.38 -12.18
N PRO A 314 42.86 7.80 -13.31
CA PRO A 314 41.43 7.57 -13.56
C PRO A 314 41.14 6.09 -13.88
N LEU A 315 40.04 5.56 -13.35
CA LEU A 315 39.49 4.25 -13.71
C LEU A 315 38.91 4.27 -15.14
N PRO A 316 38.97 3.15 -15.89
CA PRO A 316 38.43 3.09 -17.25
C PRO A 316 36.89 3.11 -17.27
N PRO A 317 36.28 3.61 -18.36
CA PRO A 317 34.83 3.68 -18.49
C PRO A 317 34.18 2.29 -18.63
N PRO A 318 32.93 2.10 -18.19
CA PRO A 318 32.23 0.83 -18.30
C PRO A 318 31.90 0.47 -19.76
N PRO A 319 31.80 -0.83 -20.09
CA PRO A 319 31.52 -1.28 -21.45
C PRO A 319 30.08 -0.92 -21.90
N PRO A 320 29.86 -0.73 -23.21
CA PRO A 320 28.55 -0.36 -23.75
C PRO A 320 27.53 -1.49 -23.55
N LEU A 321 26.38 -1.15 -22.96
CA LEU A 321 25.25 -2.07 -22.78
C LEU A 321 24.72 -2.52 -24.15
N ARG A 322 24.67 -3.84 -24.37
CA ARG A 322 23.99 -4.44 -25.52
C ARG A 322 22.50 -4.11 -25.47
N ALA A 323 21.94 -3.68 -26.60
CA ALA A 323 20.53 -3.36 -26.77
C ALA A 323 19.64 -4.56 -26.42
N VAL A 324 18.64 -4.32 -25.58
CA VAL A 324 17.58 -5.30 -25.26
C VAL A 324 16.55 -5.33 -26.39
N PRO A 325 16.04 -6.50 -26.82
CA PRO A 325 15.10 -6.61 -27.95
C PRO A 325 13.74 -5.94 -27.67
N PRO A 326 13.03 -5.41 -28.70
CA PRO A 326 11.79 -4.70 -28.51
C PRO A 326 10.62 -5.69 -28.46
N HIS A 327 10.16 -6.07 -27.27
CA HIS A 327 8.87 -6.74 -27.14
C HIS A 327 8.07 -6.24 -25.93
N ALA A 328 7.51 -5.05 -26.08
CA ALA A 328 6.24 -4.68 -25.47
C ALA A 328 5.63 -3.55 -26.31
N LYS A 329 4.92 -3.92 -27.39
CA LYS A 329 4.06 -2.96 -28.09
C LYS A 329 3.04 -2.44 -27.09
N MET A 330 3.22 -1.19 -26.67
CA MET A 330 2.20 -0.39 -26.00
C MET A 330 0.90 -0.48 -26.81
N LEU A 331 -0.10 -1.17 -26.29
CA LEU A 331 -1.48 -0.95 -26.72
C LEU A 331 -1.85 0.48 -26.33
N LYS A 332 -1.71 1.40 -27.28
CA LYS A 332 -2.23 2.77 -27.19
C LYS A 332 -3.73 2.66 -26.89
N ARG A 333 -4.15 3.15 -25.72
CA ARG A 333 -5.57 3.37 -25.41
C ARG A 333 -6.19 4.25 -26.50
N PRO A 334 -7.38 3.92 -27.04
CA PRO A 334 -8.08 4.80 -27.96
C PRO A 334 -8.45 6.11 -27.25
N ARG A 335 -8.12 7.26 -27.87
CA ARG A 335 -8.59 8.58 -27.46
C ARG A 335 -10.13 8.58 -27.40
N ARG A 336 -10.70 8.93 -26.25
CA ARG A 336 -12.15 9.22 -26.13
C ARG A 336 -12.45 10.47 -26.97
N ARG A 337 -13.15 10.28 -28.09
CA ARG A 337 -13.82 11.36 -28.83
C ARG A 337 -15.01 11.82 -27.99
N SER A 338 -15.02 13.09 -27.58
CA SER A 338 -16.19 13.71 -26.94
C SER A 338 -17.36 13.70 -27.93
N LYS A 339 -18.43 12.99 -27.60
CA LYS A 339 -19.73 13.19 -28.25
C LYS A 339 -20.62 13.96 -27.28
N SER A 340 -20.95 15.18 -27.69
CA SER A 340 -22.07 15.97 -27.19
C SER A 340 -23.32 15.08 -27.11
N LYS A 341 -24.02 15.10 -25.97
CA LYS A 341 -25.33 14.47 -25.81
C LYS A 341 -26.42 15.51 -26.05
N GLY A 342 -26.87 15.60 -27.29
CA GLY A 342 -28.28 15.81 -27.62
C GLY A 342 -29.04 14.49 -27.52
N GLY A 343 -30.30 14.55 -27.08
CA GLY A 343 -31.07 13.40 -26.60
C GLY A 343 -31.49 12.36 -27.65
N ALA A 344 -31.86 11.18 -27.14
CA ALA A 344 -33.01 10.38 -27.57
C ALA A 344 -33.08 9.11 -26.72
N LYS A 345 -34.22 8.93 -26.03
CA LYS A 345 -34.62 7.67 -25.40
C LYS A 345 -34.81 6.61 -26.49
N LYS A 346 -34.21 5.42 -26.33
CA LYS A 346 -34.75 4.19 -26.95
C LYS A 346 -34.71 3.04 -25.95
N LYS A 347 -35.91 2.51 -25.70
CA LYS A 347 -36.22 1.26 -25.02
C LYS A 347 -35.50 0.11 -25.72
N LEU A 348 -34.96 -0.82 -24.95
CA LEU A 348 -34.76 -2.20 -25.38
C LEU A 348 -35.18 -3.09 -24.21
N LEU A 349 -36.43 -3.56 -24.31
CA LEU A 349 -37.02 -4.61 -23.50
C LEU A 349 -36.53 -5.93 -24.12
N VAL A 350 -35.74 -6.72 -23.38
CA VAL A 350 -35.45 -8.10 -23.75
C VAL A 350 -36.33 -8.97 -22.86
N ALA A 351 -37.33 -9.60 -23.48
CA ALA A 351 -38.13 -10.65 -22.89
C ALA A 351 -37.30 -11.94 -22.89
N TRP A 352 -37.11 -12.54 -21.71
CA TRP A 352 -36.65 -13.91 -21.59
C TRP A 352 -37.38 -14.56 -20.41
N ARG A 353 -38.35 -15.42 -20.72
CA ARG A 353 -38.70 -16.59 -19.90
C ARG A 353 -39.63 -17.50 -20.70
N SER A 354 -39.04 -18.59 -21.17
CA SER A 354 -39.74 -19.80 -21.57
C SER A 354 -40.10 -20.61 -20.32
N THR A 355 -41.37 -21.05 -20.28
CA THR A 355 -41.86 -22.40 -19.93
C THR A 355 -41.24 -23.17 -18.76
N VAL A 356 -42.05 -23.41 -17.71
CA VAL A 356 -42.40 -24.72 -17.09
C VAL A 356 -43.75 -24.49 -16.37
N GLY A 357 -44.90 -25.06 -16.78
CA GLY A 357 -45.42 -26.38 -16.40
C GLY A 357 -45.87 -26.38 -14.93
N SER A 358 -47.12 -26.62 -14.52
CA SER A 358 -48.32 -27.23 -15.13
C SER A 358 -49.58 -26.60 -14.55
#